data_AF-A0A538PEM3-F1
#
_entry.id   AF-A0A538PEM3-F1
#
_cell.length_a   1.000
_cell.length_b   1.000
_cell.length_c   1.000
_cell.angle_alpha   90.00
_cell.angle_beta   90.00
_cell.angle_gamma   90.00
#
_symmetry.space_group_name_H-M   'P 1'
#
loop_
_entity.id
_entity.type
_entity.pdbx_description
1 polymer ?
#
loop_
_entity_poly.entity_id
_entity_poly.type
_entity_poly.pdbx_seq_one_letter_code
_entity_poly.pdbx_strand_id
1 'polypeptide(L)'
;MRPITAASLGLLLIQPLSAEPELKGSAGELAAYLATVPRTVSVTGESELKVQADRAVIGLKVTTENKSLQDALRNNQEIRTKMANLLKDRGLSPDRIQGSRFSSTPKYGLFGEKAKSYRVENILKITVHDDKEFQATAHLVDAFAEVQYQGIDFEHSDKQAWKIKALAQALANSAERAKLYEDRLQVRLVPNGFAEAEAMSQGAPPSLPQQLESKSLLGRSPKAPTPIPGRNDFASVAEESGSLFGELYFSARVSVDYAVEPK
;
A
#
# COMPACT_ATOMS: atom_id res chain seq x y z
N MET A 1 39.92 56.36 -61.75
CA MET A 1 39.05 55.19 -62.01
C MET A 1 39.16 54.26 -60.81
N ARG A 2 38.04 53.92 -60.16
CA ARG A 2 37.96 52.98 -59.01
C ARG A 2 37.54 51.60 -59.51
N PRO A 3 38.02 50.49 -58.92
CA PRO A 3 37.29 49.24 -58.96
C PRO A 3 36.86 48.78 -57.55
N ILE A 4 35.60 48.36 -57.48
CA ILE A 4 34.91 47.71 -56.38
C ILE A 4 35.29 46.22 -56.42
N THR A 5 35.55 45.59 -55.27
CA THR A 5 35.65 44.13 -55.16
C THR A 5 34.69 43.61 -54.09
N ALA A 6 33.96 42.56 -54.48
CA ALA A 6 32.79 42.01 -53.82
C ALA A 6 33.16 41.05 -52.68
N ALA A 7 32.39 41.12 -51.59
CA ALA A 7 32.48 40.19 -50.46
C ALA A 7 31.65 38.93 -50.76
N SER A 8 32.28 37.75 -50.65
CA SER A 8 31.61 36.45 -50.75
C SER A 8 31.38 35.88 -49.34
N LEU A 9 30.13 35.58 -49.03
CA LEU A 9 29.63 35.13 -47.73
C LEU A 9 29.74 33.59 -47.65
N GLY A 10 30.57 33.08 -46.72
CA GLY A 10 30.72 31.63 -46.48
C GLY A 10 29.71 31.11 -45.45
N LEU A 11 28.93 30.10 -45.83
CA LEU A 11 27.92 29.42 -45.02
C LEU A 11 28.59 28.43 -44.04
N LEU A 12 28.39 28.59 -42.73
CA LEU A 12 28.96 27.75 -41.68
C LEU A 12 28.01 26.60 -41.33
N LEU A 13 28.43 25.35 -41.58
CA LEU A 13 27.74 24.13 -41.15
C LEU A 13 28.09 23.83 -39.68
N ILE A 14 27.08 23.79 -38.81
CA ILE A 14 27.23 23.42 -37.38
C ILE A 14 26.96 21.92 -37.24
N GLN A 15 27.95 21.15 -36.82
CA GLN A 15 27.82 19.73 -36.48
C GLN A 15 27.57 19.59 -34.97
N PRO A 16 26.65 18.71 -34.52
CA PRO A 16 26.41 18.48 -33.10
C PRO A 16 27.54 17.63 -32.52
N LEU A 17 28.39 18.24 -31.69
CA LEU A 17 29.40 17.53 -30.92
C LEU A 17 28.69 16.73 -29.81
N SER A 18 28.64 15.41 -29.93
CA SER A 18 28.33 14.54 -28.79
C SER A 18 29.61 14.39 -27.98
N ALA A 19 29.68 15.06 -26.84
CA ALA A 19 30.77 14.88 -25.88
C ALA A 19 30.46 13.65 -25.02
N GLU A 20 31.07 12.51 -25.33
CA GLU A 20 31.20 11.44 -24.36
C GLU A 20 32.15 11.88 -23.24
N PRO A 21 31.85 11.58 -21.97
CA PRO A 21 32.75 11.92 -20.87
C PRO A 21 34.03 11.08 -20.99
N GLU A 22 35.07 11.65 -21.58
CA GLU A 22 36.41 11.07 -21.53
C GLU A 22 36.96 11.20 -20.10
N LEU A 23 37.17 10.07 -19.42
CA LEU A 23 37.94 10.00 -18.18
C LEU A 23 39.41 10.32 -18.48
N LYS A 24 39.77 11.61 -18.45
CA LYS A 24 41.14 12.08 -18.62
C LYS A 24 41.90 12.00 -17.31
N GLY A 25 43.12 11.47 -17.34
CA GLY A 25 44.04 11.40 -16.21
C GLY A 25 45.01 10.21 -16.31
N SER A 26 46.14 10.30 -15.60
CA SER A 26 47.06 9.17 -15.43
C SER A 26 46.49 8.14 -14.44
N ALA A 27 46.96 6.89 -14.51
CA ALA A 27 46.57 5.86 -13.55
C ALA A 27 46.83 6.26 -12.08
N GLY A 28 47.86 7.10 -11.84
CA GLY A 28 48.15 7.65 -10.52
C GLY A 28 47.14 8.72 -10.05
N GLU A 29 46.67 9.57 -10.96
CA GLU A 29 45.62 10.57 -10.66
C GLU A 29 44.27 9.90 -10.40
N LEU A 30 43.93 8.87 -11.17
CA LEU A 30 42.75 8.04 -10.93
C LEU A 30 42.85 7.28 -9.60
N ALA A 31 44.01 6.72 -9.26
CA ALA A 31 44.23 6.04 -7.98
C ALA A 31 44.15 7.02 -6.80
N ALA A 32 44.71 8.23 -6.93
CA ALA A 32 44.61 9.28 -5.92
C ALA A 32 43.16 9.77 -5.76
N TYR A 33 42.44 9.95 -6.86
CA TYR A 33 41.02 10.32 -6.84
C TYR A 33 40.16 9.21 -6.20
N LEU A 34 40.37 7.94 -6.57
CA LEU A 34 39.68 6.80 -5.98
C LEU A 34 40.04 6.56 -4.51
N ALA A 35 41.26 6.92 -4.09
CA ALA A 35 41.64 6.92 -2.67
C ALA A 35 40.92 8.01 -1.87
N THR A 36 40.49 9.10 -2.52
CA THR A 36 39.64 10.13 -1.91
C THR A 36 38.14 9.85 -1.99
N VAL A 37 37.71 8.82 -2.73
CA VAL A 37 36.31 8.39 -2.72
C VAL A 37 36.03 7.72 -1.38
N PRO A 38 35.12 8.26 -0.56
CA PRO A 38 34.81 7.67 0.73
C PRO A 38 34.29 6.25 0.53
N ARG A 39 34.89 5.30 1.27
CA ARG A 39 34.36 3.94 1.34
C ARG A 39 33.06 4.00 2.13
N THR A 40 31.94 3.84 1.44
CA THR A 40 30.63 3.83 2.06
C THR A 40 30.13 2.40 2.19
N VAL A 41 29.53 2.06 3.32
CA VAL A 41 28.76 0.83 3.52
C VAL A 41 27.31 1.19 3.83
N SER A 42 26.37 0.51 3.19
CA SER A 42 24.95 0.65 3.51
C SER A 42 24.54 -0.47 4.45
N VAL A 43 23.94 -0.12 5.59
CA VAL A 43 23.40 -1.07 6.57
C VAL A 43 21.89 -0.93 6.62
N THR A 44 21.19 -2.02 6.35
CA THR A 44 19.72 -2.04 6.28
C THR A 44 19.13 -2.56 7.58
N GLY A 45 18.34 -1.76 8.29
CA GLY A 45 17.52 -2.18 9.41
C GLY A 45 16.08 -2.46 8.99
N GLU A 46 15.47 -3.46 9.60
CA GLU A 46 14.10 -3.88 9.34
C GLU A 46 13.36 -4.07 10.66
N SER A 47 12.07 -3.82 10.68
CA SER A 47 11.20 -4.09 11.83
C SER A 47 9.82 -4.51 11.39
N GLU A 48 9.14 -5.23 12.27
CA GLU A 48 7.74 -5.58 12.14
C GLU A 48 7.09 -5.49 13.53
N LEU A 49 6.02 -4.70 13.62
CA LEU A 49 5.22 -4.53 14.83
C LEU A 49 3.84 -5.11 14.61
N LYS A 50 3.47 -6.03 15.49
CA LYS A 50 2.16 -6.69 15.51
C LYS A 50 1.24 -5.97 16.48
N VAL A 51 0.06 -5.56 16.02
CA VAL A 51 -0.95 -4.87 16.83
C VAL A 51 -2.36 -5.30 16.44
N GLN A 52 -3.28 -5.30 17.39
CA GLN A 52 -4.69 -5.54 17.09
C GLN A 52 -5.31 -4.35 16.36
N ALA A 53 -6.12 -4.61 15.33
CA ALA A 53 -6.98 -3.59 14.74
C ALA A 53 -8.04 -3.13 15.77
N ASP A 54 -8.40 -1.86 15.78
CA ASP A 54 -9.42 -1.32 16.70
C ASP A 54 -10.70 -0.87 15.98
N ARG A 55 -10.68 -0.90 14.65
CA ARG A 55 -11.81 -0.50 13.82
C ARG A 55 -11.75 -1.17 12.45
N ALA A 56 -12.87 -1.14 11.76
CA ALA A 56 -12.95 -1.47 10.35
C ALA A 56 -13.55 -0.33 9.53
N VAL A 57 -13.16 -0.22 8.27
CA VAL A 57 -13.68 0.73 7.30
C VAL A 57 -14.40 -0.05 6.22
N ILE A 58 -15.73 0.04 6.22
CA ILE A 58 -16.59 -0.64 5.25
C ILE A 58 -16.80 0.28 4.05
N GLY A 59 -16.49 -0.24 2.86
CA GLY A 59 -16.78 0.41 1.59
C GLY A 59 -18.16 0.02 1.07
N LEU A 60 -19.04 1.00 0.89
CA LEU A 60 -20.32 0.84 0.20
C LEU A 60 -20.35 1.70 -1.06
N LYS A 61 -20.93 1.17 -2.15
CA LYS A 61 -21.19 1.93 -3.37
C LYS A 61 -22.68 2.15 -3.55
N VAL A 62 -23.07 3.39 -3.79
CA VAL A 62 -24.44 3.80 -4.10
C VAL A 62 -24.52 4.11 -5.59
N THR A 63 -25.33 3.34 -6.33
CA THR A 63 -25.50 3.49 -7.78
C THR A 63 -26.94 3.86 -8.12
N THR A 64 -27.14 5.00 -8.78
CA THR A 64 -28.45 5.43 -9.29
C THR A 64 -28.39 5.63 -10.80
N GLU A 65 -29.53 5.47 -11.47
CA GLU A 65 -29.61 5.66 -12.92
C GLU A 65 -30.93 6.34 -13.30
N ASN A 66 -30.85 7.35 -14.16
CA ASN A 66 -32.03 8.06 -14.67
C ASN A 66 -31.77 8.59 -16.09
N LYS A 67 -32.83 8.86 -16.87
CA LYS A 67 -32.74 9.56 -18.16
C LYS A 67 -32.20 10.98 -18.02
N SER A 68 -32.47 11.63 -16.89
CA SER A 68 -31.98 12.95 -16.53
C SER A 68 -30.80 12.82 -15.56
N LEU A 69 -29.67 13.46 -15.88
CA LEU A 69 -28.51 13.49 -14.98
C LEU A 69 -28.86 14.15 -13.64
N GLN A 70 -29.65 15.22 -13.66
CA GLN A 70 -30.09 15.93 -12.45
C GLN A 70 -30.91 15.03 -11.53
N ASP A 71 -31.82 14.23 -12.09
CA ASP A 71 -32.63 13.30 -11.29
C ASP A 71 -31.78 12.13 -10.78
N ALA A 72 -30.82 11.62 -11.56
CA ALA A 72 -29.88 10.59 -11.10
C ALA A 72 -29.05 11.09 -9.89
N LEU A 73 -28.58 12.34 -9.95
CA LEU A 73 -27.87 13.02 -8.87
C LEU A 73 -28.75 13.20 -7.63
N ARG A 74 -29.96 13.73 -7.79
CA ARG A 74 -30.92 13.94 -6.70
C ARG A 74 -31.24 12.63 -6.00
N ASN A 75 -31.59 11.59 -6.76
CA ASN A 75 -31.88 10.27 -6.21
C ASN A 75 -30.69 9.71 -5.43
N ASN A 76 -29.45 9.89 -5.93
CA ASN A 76 -28.25 9.44 -5.22
C ASN A 76 -28.09 10.16 -3.88
N GLN A 77 -28.27 11.49 -3.87
CA GLN A 77 -28.20 12.29 -2.65
C GLN A 77 -29.27 11.89 -1.62
N GLU A 78 -30.51 11.63 -2.08
CA GLU A 78 -31.61 11.18 -1.22
C GLU A 78 -31.30 9.84 -0.56
N ILE A 79 -30.79 8.86 -1.31
CA ILE A 79 -30.38 7.55 -0.77
C ILE A 79 -29.27 7.71 0.27
N ARG A 80 -28.23 8.49 -0.05
CA ARG A 80 -27.12 8.75 0.91
C ARG A 80 -27.61 9.42 2.18
N THR A 81 -28.58 10.32 2.07
CA THR A 81 -29.19 11.01 3.23
C THR A 81 -29.99 10.02 4.09
N LYS A 82 -30.79 9.14 3.46
CA LYS A 82 -31.53 8.08 4.17
C LYS A 82 -30.59 7.11 4.88
N MET A 83 -29.51 6.68 4.22
CA MET A 83 -28.48 5.83 4.82
C MET A 83 -27.83 6.50 6.03
N ALA A 84 -27.42 7.76 5.91
CA ALA A 84 -26.81 8.51 7.01
C ALA A 84 -27.76 8.65 8.21
N ASN A 85 -29.04 8.90 7.96
CA ASN A 85 -30.05 8.98 9.03
C ASN A 85 -30.24 7.62 9.73
N LEU A 86 -30.38 6.52 8.98
CA LEU A 86 -30.52 5.19 9.56
C LEU A 86 -29.32 4.77 10.40
N LEU A 87 -28.11 5.11 9.95
CA LEU A 87 -26.88 4.86 10.71
C LEU A 87 -26.82 5.70 11.98
N LYS A 88 -27.20 6.98 11.89
CA LYS A 88 -27.31 7.88 13.04
C LYS A 88 -28.28 7.37 14.10
N ASP A 89 -29.45 6.88 13.67
CA ASP A 89 -30.47 6.30 14.56
C ASP A 89 -29.97 5.02 15.25
N ARG A 90 -28.95 4.35 14.67
CA ARG A 90 -28.27 3.18 15.22
C ARG A 90 -26.99 3.52 15.99
N GLY A 91 -26.77 4.80 16.29
CA GLY A 91 -25.66 5.27 17.12
C GLY A 91 -24.36 5.57 16.36
N LEU A 92 -24.34 5.46 15.03
CA LEU A 92 -23.15 5.71 14.22
C LEU A 92 -23.10 7.18 13.80
N SER A 93 -22.09 7.89 14.30
CA SER A 93 -21.99 9.34 14.13
C SER A 93 -21.67 9.76 12.68
N PRO A 94 -22.21 10.89 12.17
CA PRO A 94 -22.03 11.29 10.76
C PRO A 94 -20.58 11.53 10.32
N ASP A 95 -19.69 11.93 11.23
CA ASP A 95 -18.25 12.12 10.99
C ASP A 95 -17.53 10.83 10.60
N ARG A 96 -18.12 9.67 10.92
CA ARG A 96 -17.61 8.34 10.56
C ARG A 96 -18.07 7.87 9.19
N ILE A 97 -18.89 8.67 8.50
CA ILE A 97 -19.40 8.40 7.16
C ILE A 97 -18.71 9.36 6.19
N GLN A 98 -17.74 8.86 5.45
CA GLN A 98 -16.94 9.65 4.53
C GLN A 98 -17.30 9.33 3.07
N GLY A 99 -17.68 10.35 2.29
CA GLY A 99 -17.77 10.21 0.85
C GLY A 99 -16.39 10.25 0.21
N SER A 100 -16.01 9.23 -0.56
CA SER A 100 -14.65 9.12 -1.12
C SER A 100 -14.58 9.45 -2.61
N ARG A 101 -15.44 8.86 -3.44
CA ARG A 101 -15.38 9.00 -4.89
C ARG A 101 -16.77 9.16 -5.48
N PHE A 102 -16.93 10.15 -6.35
CA PHE A 102 -18.17 10.45 -7.04
C PHE A 102 -17.93 10.42 -8.55
N SER A 103 -18.77 9.73 -9.31
CA SER A 103 -18.69 9.70 -10.78
C SER A 103 -20.06 9.64 -11.42
N SER A 104 -20.18 10.32 -12.56
CA SER A 104 -21.36 10.24 -13.44
C SER A 104 -20.93 9.79 -14.82
N THR A 105 -21.60 8.76 -15.36
CA THR A 105 -21.30 8.18 -16.66
C THR A 105 -22.55 8.16 -17.53
N PRO A 106 -22.56 8.84 -18.70
CA PRO A 106 -23.64 8.71 -19.65
C PRO A 106 -23.65 7.30 -20.26
N LYS A 107 -24.84 6.76 -20.50
CA LYS A 107 -25.04 5.51 -21.23
C LYS A 107 -25.72 5.78 -22.54
N TYR A 108 -25.08 5.37 -23.62
CA TYR A 108 -25.59 5.52 -24.97
C TYR A 108 -26.34 4.25 -25.41
N GLY A 109 -27.33 4.42 -26.29
CA GLY A 109 -27.92 3.29 -27.01
C GLY A 109 -27.01 2.83 -28.15
N LEU A 110 -27.24 1.62 -28.66
CA LEU A 110 -26.44 1.00 -29.75
C LEU A 110 -26.24 1.91 -30.99
N PHE A 111 -27.18 2.82 -31.27
CA PHE A 111 -27.15 3.66 -32.47
C PHE A 111 -27.48 5.14 -32.17
N GLY A 112 -27.35 5.59 -30.93
CA GLY A 112 -27.76 6.94 -30.51
C GLY A 112 -26.60 7.81 -30.08
N GLU A 113 -26.48 9.01 -30.67
CA GLU A 113 -25.54 10.05 -30.22
C GLU A 113 -25.96 10.70 -28.90
N LYS A 114 -27.25 10.58 -28.53
CA LYS A 114 -27.79 11.07 -27.27
C LYS A 114 -27.72 9.99 -26.19
N ALA A 115 -27.31 10.40 -24.99
CA ALA A 115 -27.34 9.53 -23.82
C ALA A 115 -28.78 9.06 -23.55
N LYS A 116 -28.97 7.75 -23.42
CA LYS A 116 -30.24 7.11 -23.04
C LYS A 116 -30.51 7.27 -21.54
N SER A 117 -29.46 7.23 -20.75
CA SER A 117 -29.49 7.41 -19.30
C SER A 117 -28.14 7.90 -18.78
N TYR A 118 -28.12 8.30 -17.51
CA TYR A 118 -26.95 8.69 -16.76
C TYR A 118 -26.89 7.82 -15.52
N ARG A 119 -25.78 7.11 -15.36
CA ARG A 119 -25.48 6.37 -14.14
C ARG A 119 -24.63 7.26 -13.23
N VAL A 120 -25.02 7.38 -11.98
CA VAL A 120 -24.27 8.07 -10.94
C VAL A 120 -23.84 7.05 -9.90
N GLU A 121 -22.56 7.06 -9.56
CA GLU A 121 -21.97 6.18 -8.55
C GLU A 121 -21.27 7.01 -7.49
N ASN A 122 -21.46 6.65 -6.23
CA ASN A 122 -20.75 7.23 -5.10
C ASN A 122 -20.23 6.14 -4.17
N ILE A 123 -18.98 6.25 -3.75
CA ILE A 123 -18.37 5.34 -2.76
C ILE A 123 -18.37 6.02 -1.39
N LEU A 124 -19.03 5.40 -0.43
CA LEU A 124 -19.03 5.75 0.98
C LEU A 124 -18.06 4.83 1.74
N LYS A 125 -17.28 5.41 2.64
CA LYS A 125 -16.45 4.72 3.62
C LYS A 125 -17.07 4.93 4.99
N ILE A 126 -17.39 3.85 5.68
CA ILE A 126 -18.05 3.87 6.98
C ILE A 126 -17.12 3.20 7.98
N THR A 127 -16.65 3.97 8.96
CA THR A 127 -15.83 3.41 10.04
C THR A 127 -16.74 2.77 11.08
N VAL A 128 -16.47 1.53 11.49
CA VAL A 128 -17.16 0.73 12.53
C VAL A 128 -16.17 0.30 13.62
N HIS A 129 -16.60 0.23 14.88
CA HIS A 129 -15.78 -0.14 16.05
C HIS A 129 -16.27 -1.43 16.73
N ASP A 130 -17.49 -1.87 16.46
CA ASP A 130 -18.06 -3.08 17.06
C ASP A 130 -19.00 -3.81 16.10
N ASP A 131 -19.43 -5.00 16.51
CA ASP A 131 -20.32 -5.87 15.73
C ASP A 131 -21.71 -5.24 15.48
N LYS A 132 -22.21 -4.41 16.40
CA LYS A 132 -23.53 -3.78 16.24
C LYS A 132 -23.48 -2.75 15.13
N GLU A 133 -22.43 -1.95 15.08
CA GLU A 133 -22.18 -0.99 14.01
C GLU A 133 -21.91 -1.67 12.67
N PHE A 134 -21.22 -2.82 12.68
CA PHE A 134 -21.04 -3.64 11.50
C PHE A 134 -22.40 -4.12 10.95
N GLN A 135 -23.24 -4.72 11.82
CA GLN A 135 -24.59 -5.17 11.44
C GLN A 135 -25.48 -4.01 10.97
N ALA A 136 -25.37 -2.84 11.60
CA ALA A 136 -26.08 -1.64 11.18
C ALA A 136 -25.69 -1.22 9.75
N THR A 137 -24.41 -1.33 9.41
CA THR A 137 -23.89 -1.02 8.08
C THR A 137 -24.29 -2.07 7.05
N ALA A 138 -24.19 -3.37 7.40
CA ALA A 138 -24.61 -4.47 6.55
C ALA A 138 -26.10 -4.37 6.17
N HIS A 139 -26.96 -3.99 7.12
CA HIS A 139 -28.38 -3.79 6.87
C HIS A 139 -28.69 -2.75 5.78
N LEU A 140 -27.82 -1.76 5.54
CA LEU A 140 -28.02 -0.82 4.44
C LEU A 140 -27.99 -1.50 3.07
N VAL A 141 -27.17 -2.54 2.92
CA VAL A 141 -27.09 -3.33 1.69
C VAL A 141 -28.39 -4.09 1.46
N ASP A 142 -29.00 -4.61 2.54
CA ASP A 142 -30.27 -5.31 2.46
C ASP A 142 -31.47 -4.37 2.27
N ALA A 143 -31.41 -3.17 2.83
CA ALA A 143 -32.52 -2.21 2.85
C ALA A 143 -32.63 -1.37 1.57
N PHE A 144 -31.54 -1.19 0.82
CA PHE A 144 -31.50 -0.33 -0.36
C PHE A 144 -30.94 -1.06 -1.58
N ALA A 145 -31.77 -1.23 -2.61
CA ALA A 145 -31.39 -1.93 -3.84
C ALA A 145 -30.23 -1.23 -4.61
N GLU A 146 -30.06 0.06 -4.41
CA GLU A 146 -29.01 0.88 -5.02
C GLU A 146 -27.65 0.77 -4.31
N VAL A 147 -27.59 0.11 -3.15
CA VAL A 147 -26.39 0.00 -2.32
C VAL A 147 -25.72 -1.35 -2.54
N GLN A 148 -24.41 -1.32 -2.76
CA GLN A 148 -23.58 -2.50 -2.99
C GLN A 148 -22.40 -2.51 -2.03
N TYR A 149 -22.16 -3.65 -1.39
CA TYR A 149 -20.94 -3.88 -0.62
C TYR A 149 -19.72 -3.92 -1.56
N GLN A 150 -18.65 -3.21 -1.19
CA GLN A 150 -17.40 -3.19 -1.96
C GLN A 150 -16.27 -3.93 -1.25
N GLY A 151 -16.22 -3.87 0.07
CA GLY A 151 -15.14 -4.46 0.84
C GLY A 151 -15.03 -3.88 2.24
N ILE A 152 -14.04 -4.38 2.97
CA ILE A 152 -13.72 -3.98 4.33
C ILE A 152 -12.20 -3.87 4.45
N ASP A 153 -11.73 -2.80 5.10
CA ASP A 153 -10.35 -2.61 5.48
C ASP A 153 -10.26 -2.53 7.00
N PHE A 154 -9.37 -3.31 7.62
CA PHE A 154 -9.12 -3.21 9.06
C PHE A 154 -8.03 -2.19 9.35
N GLU A 155 -8.23 -1.37 10.38
CA GLU A 155 -7.31 -0.29 10.72
C GLU A 155 -7.09 -0.17 12.22
N HIS A 156 -6.05 0.57 12.58
CA HIS A 156 -5.85 1.08 13.92
C HIS A 156 -5.99 2.59 13.92
N SER A 157 -6.66 3.15 14.94
CA SER A 157 -6.80 4.59 15.15
C SER A 157 -5.49 5.37 15.09
N ASP A 158 -4.46 4.85 15.76
CA ASP A 158 -3.12 5.42 15.81
C ASP A 158 -2.17 4.88 14.74
N LYS A 159 -2.67 4.63 13.51
CA LYS A 159 -1.87 4.11 12.38
C LYS A 159 -0.53 4.84 12.20
N GLN A 160 -0.53 6.17 12.30
CA GLN A 160 0.68 6.96 12.12
C GLN A 160 1.69 6.77 13.27
N ALA A 161 1.22 6.63 14.51
CA ALA A 161 2.10 6.37 15.64
C ALA A 161 2.77 5.00 15.52
N TRP A 162 2.02 3.99 15.07
CA TRP A 162 2.58 2.64 14.82
C TRP A 162 3.60 2.62 13.68
N LYS A 163 3.38 3.38 12.60
CA LYS A 163 4.39 3.57 11.55
C LYS A 163 5.67 4.19 12.10
N ILE A 164 5.56 5.23 12.93
CA ILE A 164 6.72 5.89 13.55
C ILE A 164 7.46 4.93 14.48
N LYS A 165 6.74 4.14 15.28
CA LYS A 165 7.34 3.12 16.15
C LYS A 165 8.11 2.06 15.35
N ALA A 166 7.53 1.56 14.25
CA ALA A 166 8.22 0.62 13.38
C ALA A 166 9.48 1.26 12.79
N LEU A 167 9.39 2.48 12.26
CA LEU A 167 10.55 3.20 11.73
C LEU A 167 11.68 3.35 12.77
N ALA A 168 11.33 3.74 14.00
CA ALA A 168 12.29 3.88 15.09
C ALA A 168 12.97 2.54 15.42
N GLN A 169 12.23 1.44 15.41
CA GLN A 169 12.79 0.11 15.63
C GLN A 169 13.68 -0.34 14.47
N ALA A 170 13.31 -0.05 13.22
CA ALA A 170 14.15 -0.35 12.06
C ALA A 170 15.49 0.40 12.13
N LEU A 171 15.47 1.68 12.51
CA LEU A 171 16.68 2.48 12.74
C LEU A 171 17.57 1.89 13.85
N ALA A 172 16.96 1.50 14.98
CA ALA A 172 17.68 0.84 16.07
C ALA A 172 18.36 -0.46 15.61
N ASN A 173 17.62 -1.30 14.88
CA ASN A 173 18.15 -2.55 14.33
C ASN A 173 19.29 -2.32 13.31
N SER A 174 19.23 -1.23 12.53
CA SER A 174 20.35 -0.85 11.64
C SER A 174 21.59 -0.46 12.45
N ALA A 175 21.42 0.38 13.48
CA ALA A 175 22.50 0.85 14.33
C ALA A 175 23.17 -0.29 15.10
N GLU A 176 22.41 -1.24 15.63
CA GLU A 176 22.95 -2.44 16.29
C GLU A 176 23.80 -3.28 15.33
N ARG A 177 23.36 -3.41 14.08
CA ARG A 177 24.11 -4.13 13.05
C ARG A 177 25.38 -3.38 12.62
N ALA A 178 25.32 -2.05 12.52
CA ALA A 178 26.50 -1.24 12.26
C ALA A 178 27.54 -1.39 13.37
N LYS A 179 27.12 -1.36 14.64
CA LYS A 179 27.99 -1.59 15.79
C LYS A 179 28.64 -2.97 15.76
N LEU A 180 27.89 -4.02 15.38
CA LEU A 180 28.46 -5.36 15.18
C LEU A 180 29.57 -5.35 14.11
N TYR A 181 29.40 -4.60 13.02
CA TYR A 181 30.42 -4.47 11.98
C TYR A 181 31.67 -3.72 12.48
N GLU A 182 31.50 -2.63 13.23
CA GLU A 182 32.61 -1.91 13.86
C GLU A 182 33.44 -2.83 14.76
N ASP A 183 32.77 -3.62 15.62
CA ASP A 183 33.41 -4.51 16.59
C ASP A 183 34.14 -5.68 15.91
N ARG A 184 33.57 -6.25 14.84
CA ARG A 184 34.14 -7.43 14.15
C ARG A 184 35.21 -7.07 13.13
N LEU A 185 35.06 -5.94 12.45
CA LEU A 185 35.95 -5.52 11.37
C LEU A 185 37.00 -4.50 11.84
N GLN A 186 36.92 -4.04 13.09
CA GLN A 186 37.82 -3.03 13.66
C GLN A 186 37.84 -1.74 12.81
N VAL A 187 36.66 -1.33 12.37
CA VAL A 187 36.41 -0.07 11.65
C VAL A 187 35.54 0.84 12.49
N ARG A 188 35.46 2.11 12.12
CA ARG A 188 34.49 3.08 12.61
C ARG A 188 33.51 3.41 11.49
N LEU A 189 32.22 3.43 11.79
CA LEU A 189 31.15 3.70 10.86
C LEU A 189 30.47 5.02 11.24
N VAL A 190 30.65 6.05 10.42
CA VAL A 190 30.04 7.37 10.64
C VAL A 190 28.86 7.54 9.69
N PRO A 191 27.62 7.71 10.19
CA PRO A 191 26.46 7.91 9.32
C PRO A 191 26.65 9.12 8.39
N ASN A 192 26.44 8.94 7.09
CA ASN A 192 26.55 10.01 6.08
C ASN A 192 25.33 10.10 5.14
N GLY A 193 24.36 9.21 5.28
CA GLY A 193 23.10 9.24 4.52
C GLY A 193 22.09 8.24 5.06
N PHE A 194 20.83 8.39 4.69
CA PHE A 194 19.82 7.37 4.93
C PHE A 194 18.73 7.41 3.86
N ALA A 195 18.11 6.26 3.63
CA ALA A 195 16.97 6.08 2.76
C ALA A 195 15.91 5.24 3.48
N GLU A 196 14.67 5.73 3.48
CA GLU A 196 13.51 5.00 3.97
C GLU A 196 12.81 4.31 2.79
N ALA A 197 12.54 3.01 2.92
CA ALA A 197 11.53 2.36 2.09
C ALA A 197 10.19 2.49 2.83
N GLU A 198 9.17 3.05 2.17
CA GLU A 198 7.89 3.42 2.80
C GLU A 198 7.35 2.33 3.75
N ALA A 199 7.01 2.75 4.98
CA ALA A 199 6.37 1.89 5.96
C ALA A 199 5.00 1.42 5.46
N MET A 200 4.92 0.15 5.04
CA MET A 200 3.68 -0.50 4.63
C MET A 200 2.89 -0.94 5.87
N SER A 201 1.60 -0.59 5.87
CA SER A 201 0.60 -1.20 6.76
C SER A 201 -0.16 -2.18 5.88
N GLN A 202 0.02 -3.47 6.14
CA GLN A 202 -0.76 -4.52 5.50
C GLN A 202 -1.74 -5.08 6.54
N GLY A 203 -3.03 -5.06 6.21
CA GLY A 203 -3.98 -5.94 6.88
C GLY A 203 -3.63 -7.39 6.54
N ALA A 204 -3.90 -8.33 7.44
CA ALA A 204 -3.63 -9.73 7.18
C ALA A 204 -4.21 -10.12 5.80
N PRO A 205 -3.41 -10.71 4.89
CA PRO A 205 -3.98 -11.33 3.70
C PRO A 205 -5.00 -12.38 4.18
N PRO A 206 -6.11 -12.62 3.44
CA PRO A 206 -6.95 -13.77 3.75
C PRO A 206 -6.01 -14.96 3.79
N SER A 207 -5.95 -15.64 4.94
CA SER A 207 -5.27 -16.92 5.04
C SER A 207 -5.97 -17.82 4.03
N LEU A 208 -5.41 -17.93 2.83
CA LEU A 208 -5.81 -18.97 1.89
C LEU A 208 -5.65 -20.26 2.69
N PRO A 209 -6.73 -21.02 2.93
CA PRO A 209 -6.57 -22.37 3.40
C PRO A 209 -5.62 -23.01 2.40
N GLN A 210 -4.44 -23.43 2.84
CA GLN A 210 -3.58 -24.26 2.02
C GLN A 210 -4.46 -25.46 1.64
N GLN A 211 -4.98 -25.47 0.42
CA GLN A 211 -5.66 -26.62 -0.12
C GLN A 211 -4.63 -27.73 -0.13
N LEU A 212 -4.70 -28.58 0.88
CA LEU A 212 -4.31 -29.96 0.82
C LEU A 212 -5.04 -30.56 -0.38
N GLU A 213 -4.41 -30.57 -1.55
CA GLU A 213 -4.63 -31.49 -2.69
C GLU A 213 -3.81 -30.96 -3.88
N SER A 214 -2.67 -31.56 -4.23
CA SER A 214 -2.68 -32.79 -5.01
C SER A 214 -1.48 -33.69 -4.70
N LYS A 215 -1.69 -34.71 -3.87
CA LYS A 215 -0.95 -35.96 -4.00
C LYS A 215 -1.68 -36.82 -5.02
N SER A 216 -1.24 -36.79 -6.27
CA SER A 216 -1.36 -37.95 -7.14
C SER A 216 -0.16 -37.94 -8.07
N LEU A 217 0.58 -39.05 -8.03
CA LEU A 217 1.37 -39.69 -9.09
C LEU A 217 2.52 -40.47 -8.44
N LEU A 218 2.19 -41.61 -7.83
CA LEU A 218 2.88 -42.90 -8.06
C LEU A 218 2.20 -43.98 -7.22
N GLY A 219 1.81 -45.06 -7.89
CA GLY A 219 1.03 -46.14 -7.32
C GLY A 219 1.75 -46.88 -6.19
N ARG A 220 1.04 -47.03 -5.07
CA ARG A 220 1.02 -48.21 -4.20
C ARG A 220 -0.04 -47.95 -3.16
N SER A 221 -1.12 -48.74 -3.15
CA SER A 221 -2.06 -48.75 -2.04
C SER A 221 -1.37 -49.31 -0.79
N PRO A 222 -1.27 -48.57 0.32
CA PRO A 222 -1.09 -49.19 1.63
C PRO A 222 -2.47 -49.38 2.26
N LYS A 223 -2.71 -50.59 2.77
CA LYS A 223 -3.85 -50.95 3.62
C LYS A 223 -4.08 -49.87 4.69
N ALA A 224 -5.31 -49.36 4.80
CA ALA A 224 -5.69 -48.44 5.87
C ALA A 224 -5.44 -49.09 7.25
N PRO A 225 -4.82 -48.38 8.22
CA PRO A 225 -4.86 -48.83 9.60
C PRO A 225 -6.28 -48.61 10.14
N THR A 226 -6.83 -49.65 10.78
CA THR A 226 -8.11 -49.61 11.48
C THR A 226 -8.14 -48.48 12.52
N PRO A 227 -9.20 -47.67 12.61
CA PRO A 227 -9.33 -46.68 13.68
C PRO A 227 -9.42 -47.37 15.05
N ILE A 228 -8.58 -46.96 16.00
CA ILE A 228 -8.74 -47.30 17.42
C ILE A 228 -9.82 -46.35 17.98
N PRO A 229 -10.95 -46.85 18.52
CA PRO A 229 -11.92 -45.99 19.17
C PRO A 229 -11.36 -45.48 20.51
N GLY A 230 -11.36 -44.16 20.73
CA GLY A 230 -11.12 -43.58 22.07
C GLY A 230 -10.10 -42.45 22.20
N ARG A 231 -9.55 -41.89 21.12
CA ARG A 231 -8.69 -40.69 21.22
C ARG A 231 -9.51 -39.44 20.90
N ASN A 232 -10.02 -38.79 21.95
CA ASN A 232 -10.53 -37.43 21.86
C ASN A 232 -9.32 -36.48 21.69
N ASP A 233 -8.94 -36.22 20.44
CA ASP A 233 -8.08 -35.07 20.13
C ASP A 233 -8.94 -33.81 20.19
N PHE A 234 -9.27 -33.37 21.40
CA PHE A 234 -9.63 -31.97 21.62
C PHE A 234 -8.38 -31.16 21.35
N ALA A 235 -8.17 -30.80 20.07
CA ALA A 235 -7.31 -29.68 19.74
C ALA A 235 -7.89 -28.48 20.49
N SER A 236 -7.14 -28.02 21.49
CA SER A 236 -7.40 -26.79 22.21
C SER A 236 -7.56 -25.68 21.20
N VAL A 237 -8.80 -25.21 21.00
CA VAL A 237 -9.06 -23.92 20.38
C VAL A 237 -8.44 -22.93 21.35
N ALA A 238 -7.25 -22.43 21.01
CA ALA A 238 -6.65 -21.32 21.72
C ALA A 238 -7.70 -20.21 21.74
N GLU A 239 -8.04 -19.72 22.93
CA GLU A 239 -8.92 -18.57 23.08
C GLU A 239 -8.28 -17.41 22.28
N GLU A 240 -8.84 -17.11 21.11
CA GLU A 240 -8.54 -15.89 20.39
C GLU A 240 -9.11 -14.73 21.23
N SER A 241 -8.36 -14.29 22.24
CA SER A 241 -8.56 -13.00 22.88
C SER A 241 -8.14 -11.85 21.95
N GLY A 242 -8.48 -11.98 20.67
CA GLY A 242 -8.13 -11.07 19.60
C GLY A 242 -9.27 -10.08 19.35
N SER A 243 -8.91 -8.89 18.86
CA SER A 243 -9.90 -7.95 18.34
C SER A 243 -10.81 -8.65 17.32
N LEU A 244 -12.09 -8.25 17.27
CA LEU A 244 -13.04 -8.65 16.21
C LEU A 244 -12.50 -8.40 14.80
N PHE A 245 -11.52 -7.51 14.67
CA PHE A 245 -10.94 -7.03 13.42
C PHE A 245 -9.59 -7.66 13.10
N GLY A 246 -9.12 -8.59 13.93
CA GLY A 246 -7.85 -9.30 13.74
C GLY A 246 -6.61 -8.42 13.95
N GLU A 247 -5.50 -8.89 13.40
CA GLU A 247 -4.16 -8.34 13.64
C GLU A 247 -3.65 -7.56 12.42
N LEU A 248 -2.90 -6.49 12.70
CA LEU A 248 -2.23 -5.64 11.73
C LEU A 248 -0.71 -5.70 11.93
N TYR A 249 0.00 -5.61 10.82
CA TYR A 249 1.45 -5.60 10.80
C TYR A 249 1.95 -4.24 10.28
N PHE A 250 2.77 -3.59 11.09
CA PHE A 250 3.44 -2.34 10.75
C PHE A 250 4.92 -2.65 10.53
N SER A 251 5.31 -2.67 9.26
CA SER A 251 6.68 -2.95 8.85
C SER A 251 7.41 -1.68 8.43
N ALA A 252 8.70 -1.59 8.72
CA ALA A 252 9.56 -0.54 8.20
C ALA A 252 10.93 -1.10 7.82
N ARG A 253 11.50 -0.58 6.74
CA ARG A 253 12.86 -0.88 6.27
C ARG A 253 13.60 0.43 6.03
N VAL A 254 14.77 0.57 6.63
CA VAL A 254 15.64 1.74 6.49
C VAL A 254 17.02 1.28 6.08
N SER A 255 17.62 1.92 5.09
CA SER A 255 19.04 1.80 4.80
C SER A 255 19.76 3.04 5.32
N VAL A 256 20.84 2.85 6.07
CA VAL A 256 21.70 3.94 6.55
C VAL A 256 23.06 3.74 5.91
N ASP A 257 23.54 4.78 5.25
CA ASP A 257 24.86 4.81 4.64
C ASP A 257 25.87 5.33 5.67
N TYR A 258 27.00 4.65 5.76
CA TYR A 258 28.08 4.97 6.69
C TYR A 258 29.38 5.15 5.92
N ALA A 259 30.09 6.24 6.20
CA ALA A 259 31.50 6.35 5.86
C ALA A 259 32.33 5.42 6.74
N VAL A 260 33.18 4.61 6.12
CA VAL A 260 34.09 3.69 6.80
C VAL A 260 35.41 4.39 7.08
N GLU A 261 35.72 4.56 8.36
CA GLU A 261 36.97 5.09 8.86
C GLU A 261 37.79 3.96 9.52
N PRO A 262 39.13 3.95 9.40
CA PRO A 262 39.97 3.06 10.19
C PRO A 262 39.86 3.43 11.68
N LYS A 263 39.79 2.42 12.55
CA LYS A 263 39.70 2.60 14.00
C LYS A 263 41.06 2.92 14.63
#